data_AF-A0A976LER4-F1
#
_entry.id   AF-A0A976LER4-F1
#
_cell.length_a   1.000
_cell.length_b   1.000
_cell.length_c   1.000
_cell.angle_alpha   90.00
_cell.angle_beta   90.00
_cell.angle_gamma   90.00
#
_symmetry.space_group_name_H-M   'P 1'
#
loop_
_entity.id
_entity.type
_entity.pdbx_description
1 polymer ?
#
loop_
_entity_poly.entity_id
_entity_poly.type
_entity_poly.pdbx_seq_one_letter_code
_entity_poly.pdbx_strand_id
1 'polypeptide(L)'
;MLVLSRQRDESIMIGDNIVVTIVDIRGDKVRLGINAPAEIPVHRQEVYEAIQRENLRASRLEPSDTRDIGNLAAKPSNQAPVNKNP
;
A
#
# COMPACT_ATOMS: atom_id res chain seq x y z
N MET A 1 -16.81 -16.27 -10.38
CA MET A 1 -16.96 -15.98 -8.94
C MET A 1 -17.46 -17.24 -8.27
N LEU A 2 -16.74 -17.78 -7.28
CA LEU A 2 -17.18 -18.92 -6.46
C LEU A 2 -17.63 -18.38 -5.11
N VAL A 3 -18.78 -18.84 -4.61
CA VAL A 3 -19.38 -18.35 -3.35
C VAL A 3 -19.41 -19.50 -2.35
N LEU A 4 -18.80 -19.30 -1.19
CA LEU A 4 -18.75 -20.26 -0.09
C LEU A 4 -19.19 -19.58 1.19
N SER A 5 -20.13 -20.20 1.91
CA SER A 5 -20.56 -19.75 3.23
C SER A 5 -19.69 -20.43 4.29
N ARG A 6 -19.04 -19.62 5.14
CA ARG A 6 -18.21 -20.08 6.26
C ARG A 6 -18.70 -19.48 7.57
N GLN A 7 -18.58 -20.23 8.65
CA GLN A 7 -18.77 -19.76 10.02
C GLN A 7 -17.44 -19.33 10.64
N ARG A 8 -17.50 -18.78 11.86
CA ARG A 8 -16.33 -18.44 12.65
C ARG A 8 -15.43 -19.68 12.83
N ASP A 9 -14.12 -19.46 12.77
CA ASP A 9 -13.06 -20.46 12.88
C ASP A 9 -13.00 -21.47 11.70
N GLU A 10 -13.91 -21.38 10.73
CA GLU A 10 -13.80 -22.14 9.48
C GLU A 10 -12.84 -21.47 8.48
N SER A 11 -12.25 -22.29 7.61
CA SER A 11 -11.24 -21.85 6.65
C SER A 11 -11.56 -22.28 5.21
N ILE A 12 -10.99 -21.55 4.26
CA ILE A 12 -11.03 -21.78 2.81
C ILE A 12 -9.58 -21.89 2.33
N MET A 13 -9.25 -22.95 1.59
CA MET A 13 -7.95 -23.07 0.92
C MET A 13 -8.03 -22.59 -0.53
N ILE A 14 -6.99 -21.88 -0.97
CA ILE A 14 -6.80 -21.46 -2.37
C ILE A 14 -5.46 -22.02 -2.84
N GLY A 15 -5.51 -22.94 -3.81
CA GLY A 15 -4.34 -23.76 -4.16
C GLY A 15 -3.87 -24.58 -2.95
N ASP A 16 -2.56 -24.71 -2.80
CA ASP A 16 -1.95 -25.50 -1.72
C ASP A 16 -1.33 -24.65 -0.60
N ASN A 17 -1.18 -23.34 -0.83
CA ASN A 17 -0.34 -22.47 0.01
C ASN A 17 -1.08 -21.29 0.66
N ILE A 18 -2.35 -21.05 0.31
CA ILE A 18 -3.12 -19.93 0.83
C ILE A 18 -4.31 -20.44 1.62
N VAL A 19 -4.42 -20.00 2.87
CA VAL A 19 -5.53 -20.30 3.77
C VAL A 19 -6.19 -19.01 4.22
N VAL A 20 -7.50 -18.89 3.97
CA VAL A 20 -8.33 -17.79 4.45
C VAL A 20 -9.23 -18.30 5.56
N THR A 21 -9.07 -17.77 6.77
CA THR A 21 -9.80 -18.16 7.97
C THR A 21 -10.73 -17.05 8.42
N ILE A 22 -11.95 -17.40 8.81
CA ILE A 22 -12.87 -16.44 9.44
C ILE A 22 -12.53 -16.33 10.92
N VAL A 23 -11.88 -15.25 11.33
CA VAL A 23 -11.39 -15.06 12.70
C VAL A 23 -12.51 -14.57 13.63
N ASP A 24 -13.35 -13.66 13.15
CA ASP A 24 -14.43 -13.09 13.96
C ASP A 24 -15.54 -12.54 13.06
N ILE A 25 -16.78 -12.58 13.53
CA ILE A 25 -17.94 -12.01 12.83
C ILE A 25 -18.64 -11.09 13.82
N ARG A 26 -18.73 -9.79 13.47
CA ARG A 26 -19.37 -8.76 14.30
C ARG A 26 -20.38 -8.00 13.46
N GLY A 27 -21.65 -8.37 13.60
CA GLY A 27 -22.73 -7.75 12.84
C GLY A 27 -22.50 -7.93 11.33
N ASP A 28 -22.24 -6.82 10.65
CA ASP A 28 -21.95 -6.73 9.22
C ASP A 28 -20.47 -6.90 8.86
N LYS A 29 -19.57 -6.83 9.84
CA LYS A 29 -18.12 -6.89 9.63
C LYS A 29 -17.57 -8.27 9.93
N VAL A 30 -16.70 -8.73 9.04
CA VAL A 30 -15.99 -10.00 9.17
C VAL A 30 -14.49 -9.73 9.27
N ARG A 31 -13.82 -10.37 10.23
CA ARG A 31 -12.36 -10.39 10.31
C ARG A 31 -11.85 -11.64 9.60
N LEU A 32 -11.00 -11.43 8.61
CA LEU A 32 -10.37 -12.48 7.84
C LEU A 32 -8.91 -12.59 8.26
N GLY A 33 -8.48 -13.79 8.62
CA GLY A 33 -7.08 -14.16 8.71
C GLY A 33 -6.65 -14.73 7.37
N ILE A 34 -5.54 -14.26 6.82
CA ILE A 34 -5.00 -14.76 5.56
C ILE A 34 -3.59 -15.24 5.85
N ASN A 35 -3.36 -16.53 5.65
CA ASN A 35 -2.04 -17.14 5.69
C ASN A 35 -1.64 -17.44 4.24
N ALA A 36 -0.55 -16.83 3.79
CA ALA A 36 0.01 -16.99 2.46
C ALA A 36 1.53 -16.90 2.56
N PRO A 37 2.28 -17.55 1.65
CA PRO A 37 3.73 -17.42 1.58
C PRO A 37 4.14 -15.98 1.26
N ALA A 38 5.34 -15.58 1.70
CA ALA A 38 5.84 -14.20 1.59
C ALA A 38 5.99 -13.70 0.15
N GLU A 39 6.17 -14.62 -0.80
CA GLU A 39 6.19 -14.33 -2.24
C GLU A 39 4.84 -13.86 -2.81
N ILE A 40 3.73 -14.14 -2.12
CA ILE A 40 2.38 -13.76 -2.54
C ILE A 40 1.93 -12.56 -1.71
N PRO A 41 2.00 -11.33 -2.25
CA PRO A 41 1.57 -10.16 -1.50
C PRO A 41 0.05 -10.16 -1.30
N VAL A 42 -0.37 -9.85 -0.07
CA VAL A 42 -1.78 -9.72 0.31
C VAL A 42 -2.08 -8.25 0.56
N HIS A 43 -2.98 -7.68 -0.22
CA HIS A 43 -3.38 -6.28 -0.13
C HIS A 43 -4.89 -6.14 -0.02
N ARG A 44 -5.34 -5.02 0.55
CA ARG A 44 -6.74 -4.61 0.42
C ARG A 44 -6.98 -4.11 -1.00
N GLN A 45 -8.15 -4.41 -1.56
CA GLN A 45 -8.47 -4.11 -2.97
C GLN A 45 -8.28 -2.63 -3.29
N GLU A 46 -8.80 -1.74 -2.45
CA GLU A 46 -8.75 -0.30 -2.64
C GLU A 46 -7.31 0.24 -2.64
N VAL A 47 -6.44 -0.35 -1.83
CA VAL A 47 -5.02 0.02 -1.75
C VAL A 47 -4.29 -0.46 -3.01
N TYR A 48 -4.56 -1.70 -3.45
CA TYR A 48 -3.97 -2.24 -4.66
C TYR A 48 -4.33 -1.41 -5.90
N GLU A 49 -5.60 -1.04 -6.06
CA GLU A 49 -6.06 -0.22 -7.17
C GLU A 49 -5.43 1.19 -7.17
N ALA A 50 -5.26 1.79 -5.98
CA ALA A 50 -4.60 3.09 -5.85
C ALA A 50 -3.12 3.01 -6.28
N ILE A 51 -2.40 1.98 -5.83
CA ILE A 51 -0.99 1.75 -6.21
C ILE A 51 -0.86 1.55 -7.72
N GLN A 52 -1.71 0.71 -8.31
CA GLN A 52 -1.68 0.45 -9.76
C GLN A 52 -1.95 1.70 -10.59
N ARG A 53 -2.89 2.54 -10.14
CA ARG A 53 -3.21 3.81 -10.81
C ARG A 53 -2.05 4.79 -10.76
N GLU A 54 -1.38 4.89 -9.62
CA GLU A 54 -0.24 5.80 -9.46
C GLU A 54 0.98 5.32 -10.23
N ASN A 55 1.28 4.02 -10.21
CA ASN A 55 2.32 3.42 -11.04
C ASN A 55 2.09 3.69 -12.53
N LEU A 56 0.85 3.59 -12.99
CA LEU A 56 0.49 3.91 -14.37
C LEU A 56 0.73 5.39 -14.70
N ARG A 57 0.41 6.31 -13.78
CA ARG A 57 0.71 7.74 -13.97
C ARG A 57 2.20 8.00 -14.04
N ALA A 58 2.98 7.41 -13.12
CA ALA A 58 4.43 7.54 -13.11
C ALA A 58 5.06 6.99 -14.39
N SER A 59 4.55 5.88 -14.94
CA SER A 59 5.03 5.31 -16.20
C SER A 59 4.77 6.18 -17.44
N ARG A 60 3.87 7.17 -17.34
CA ARG A 60 3.50 8.09 -18.43
C ARG A 60 4.24 9.44 -18.35
N LEU A 61 5.13 9.62 -17.39
CA LEU A 61 5.95 10.82 -17.29
C LEU A 61 6.97 10.85 -18.43
N GLU A 62 6.99 11.95 -19.18
CA GLU A 62 7.94 12.16 -20.25
C GLU A 62 9.26 12.73 -19.70
N PRO A 63 10.40 12.57 -20.38
CA PRO A 63 11.67 13.14 -19.96
C PRO A 63 11.61 14.68 -19.75
N SER A 64 10.66 15.35 -20.39
CA SER A 64 10.38 16.77 -20.19
C SER A 64 9.89 17.12 -18.79
N ASP A 65 9.22 16.20 -18.11
CA ASP A 65 8.59 16.42 -16.80
C ASP A 65 9.63 16.40 -15.66
N THR A 66 10.83 15.91 -15.95
CA THR A 66 11.94 15.80 -14.98
C THR A 66 12.88 16.99 -14.96
N ARG A 67 12.70 17.97 -15.86
CA ARG A 67 13.65 19.07 -16.09
C ARG A 67 13.85 19.98 -14.87
N ASP A 68 12.84 20.10 -14.01
CA ASP A 68 12.88 21.00 -12.84
C ASP A 68 13.28 20.31 -11.54
N ILE A 69 13.43 18.97 -11.54
CA ILE A 69 13.72 18.20 -10.31
C ILE A 69 15.14 18.49 -9.78
N GLY A 70 16.10 18.76 -10.68
CA GLY A 70 17.48 19.07 -10.32
C GLY A 70 17.66 20.35 -9.49
N ASN A 71 16.72 21.31 -9.59
CA ASN A 71 16.82 22.61 -8.92
C ASN A 71 16.26 22.61 -7.49
N LEU A 72 15.51 21.56 -7.08
CA LEU A 72 14.92 21.46 -5.74
C LEU A 72 15.90 20.93 -4.67
N ALA A 73 16.97 20.23 -5.08
CA ALA A 73 17.97 19.68 -4.17
C ALA A 73 19.06 20.69 -3.74
N ALA A 74 19.10 21.89 -4.33
CA ALA A 74 20.20 22.84 -4.20
C ALA A 74 19.90 24.10 -3.36
N LYS A 75 19.02 24.02 -2.34
CA LYS A 75 18.91 25.10 -1.34
C LYS A 75 19.74 24.76 -0.10
N PRO A 76 20.95 25.33 0.07
CA PRO A 76 21.59 25.35 1.37
C PRO A 76 20.77 26.27 2.29
N SER A 77 20.23 25.69 3.35
CA SER A 77 19.71 26.40 4.51
C SER A 77 20.85 27.14 5.21
N ASN A 78 21.16 28.36 4.78
CA ASN A 78 22.01 29.26 5.56
C ASN A 78 21.34 30.61 5.74
N GLN A 79 20.78 30.82 6.94
CA GLN A 79 20.68 32.11 7.61
C GLN A 79 20.38 31.84 9.08
N ALA A 80 21.44 31.57 9.85
CA ALA A 80 21.42 31.78 11.29
C ALA A 80 21.47 33.30 11.55
N PRO A 81 20.64 33.87 12.44
CA PRO A 81 20.71 35.29 12.75
C PRO A 81 21.99 35.56 13.54
N VAL A 82 22.88 36.35 12.96
CA VAL A 82 24.05 36.91 13.65
C VAL A 82 23.55 37.85 14.74
N ASN A 83 23.60 37.37 15.98
CA ASN A 83 23.47 38.19 17.17
C ASN A 83 24.69 39.12 17.26
N LYS A 84 24.45 40.42 17.18
CA LYS A 84 25.44 41.47 17.46
C LYS A 84 24.84 42.45 18.47
N ASN A 85 24.94 42.09 19.74
CA ASN A 85 24.96 43.07 20.84
C ASN A 85 26.30 43.84 20.80
N PRO A 86 26.29 45.11 21.23
CA PRO A 86 26.70 45.40 22.60
C PRO A 86 25.52 45.76 23.50
#